data_AF-A0A7V9E143-F1
#
_entry.id   AF-A0A7V9E143-F1
#
_cell.length_a   1.000
_cell.length_b   1.000
_cell.length_c   1.000
_cell.angle_alpha   90.00
_cell.angle_beta   90.00
_cell.angle_gamma   90.00
#
_symmetry.space_group_name_H-M   'P 1'
#
loop_
_entity.id
_entity.type
_entity.pdbx_description
1 polymer ?
#
loop_
_entity_poly.entity_id
_entity_poly.type
_entity_poly.pdbx_seq_one_letter_code
_entity_poly.pdbx_strand_id
1 'polypeptide(L)'
;MTMIRSLRPLAAIAVSLTASFAAAQGYPAKPVTIVVPFTAGGPTDTVARSLGQAMTKPLGQTLVIENVGGAGGTVGATRVKNATADGYTVLLHHIGMSTAPALYRKLAYNPQTDFEL
;
A
#
# COMPACT_ATOMS: atom_id res chain seq x y z
N MET A 1 17.78 26.08 -54.82
CA MET A 1 16.92 24.89 -54.98
C MET A 1 17.64 23.69 -54.35
N THR A 2 17.61 23.54 -53.02
CA THR A 2 16.74 22.59 -52.28
C THR A 2 17.50 21.30 -51.90
N MET A 3 18.23 21.28 -50.77
CA MET A 3 18.80 20.03 -50.23
C MET A 3 19.02 20.03 -48.69
N ILE A 4 18.08 20.56 -47.90
CA ILE A 4 18.17 20.49 -46.41
C ILE A 4 16.91 19.89 -45.75
N ARG A 5 15.95 19.38 -46.53
CA ARG A 5 14.61 19.03 -46.01
C ARG A 5 14.39 17.57 -45.56
N SER A 6 15.37 16.68 -45.65
CA SER A 6 15.16 15.22 -45.50
C SER A 6 15.64 14.58 -44.18
N LEU A 7 16.19 15.32 -43.22
CA LEU A 7 16.69 14.75 -41.95
C LEU A 7 15.64 14.65 -40.82
N ARG A 8 14.41 15.14 -41.03
CA ARG A 8 13.35 15.14 -40.01
C ARG A 8 12.77 13.76 -39.63
N PRO A 9 12.69 12.72 -40.49
CA PRO A 9 12.06 11.46 -40.10
C PRO A 9 12.98 10.56 -39.26
N LEU A 10 14.31 10.73 -39.33
CA LEU A 10 15.26 9.91 -38.55
C LEU A 10 15.24 10.24 -37.05
N ALA A 11 15.07 11.52 -36.70
CA ALA A 11 15.00 11.96 -35.32
C ALA A 11 13.74 11.45 -34.59
N ALA A 12 12.62 11.28 -35.30
CA ALA A 12 11.37 10.78 -34.74
C ALA A 12 11.42 9.29 -34.39
N ILE A 13 12.17 8.50 -35.16
CA ILE A 13 12.37 7.06 -34.91
C ILE A 13 13.30 6.83 -33.71
N ALA A 14 14.33 7.66 -33.54
CA ALA A 14 15.24 7.55 -32.40
C ALA A 14 14.55 7.82 -31.04
N VAL A 15 13.60 8.76 -31.00
CA VAL A 15 12.83 9.09 -29.77
C VAL A 15 11.81 8.00 -29.42
N SER A 16 11.29 7.26 -30.41
CA SER A 16 10.32 6.19 -30.17
C SER A 16 10.99 4.89 -29.67
N LEU A 17 12.28 4.67 -29.93
CA LEU A 17 13.05 3.53 -29.42
C LEU A 17 13.42 3.65 -27.93
N THR A 18 13.50 4.87 -27.38
CA THR A 18 13.82 5.09 -25.96
C THR A 18 12.61 4.94 -25.03
N ALA A 19 11.38 4.94 -25.56
CA ALA A 19 10.16 4.85 -24.77
C ALA A 19 9.82 3.42 -24.30
N SER A 20 10.50 2.39 -24.81
CA SER A 20 10.16 0.98 -24.58
C SER A 20 10.84 0.32 -23.38
N PHE A 21 11.62 1.07 -22.59
CA PHE A 21 12.36 0.54 -21.43
C PHE A 21 11.77 0.94 -20.07
N ALA A 22 10.45 1.11 -19.97
CA ALA A 22 9.79 1.12 -18.67
C ALA A 22 9.68 -0.33 -18.16
N ALA A 23 10.72 -0.82 -17.46
CA ALA A 23 10.60 -2.06 -16.71
C ALA A 23 9.55 -1.86 -15.60
N ALA A 24 8.46 -2.62 -15.65
CA ALA A 24 7.53 -2.67 -14.53
C ALA A 24 8.32 -3.07 -13.29
N GLN A 25 8.45 -2.17 -12.31
CA GLN A 25 9.10 -2.51 -11.06
C GLN A 25 8.26 -3.60 -10.39
N GLY A 26 8.91 -4.70 -10.02
CA GLY A 26 8.26 -5.76 -9.25
C GLY A 26 7.72 -5.18 -7.93
N TYR A 27 6.51 -5.56 -7.56
CA TYR A 27 5.98 -5.24 -6.24
C TYR A 27 6.55 -6.22 -5.20
N PRO A 28 6.94 -5.74 -4.00
CA PRO A 28 7.08 -4.34 -3.61
C PRO A 28 8.45 -3.75 -4.00
N ALA A 29 8.46 -2.50 -4.45
CA ALA A 29 9.68 -1.76 -4.81
C ALA A 29 10.18 -0.81 -3.71
N LYS A 30 9.39 -0.65 -2.65
CA LYS A 30 9.69 0.18 -1.47
C LYS A 30 9.08 -0.48 -0.21
N PRO A 31 9.43 -0.02 1.00
CA PRO A 31 8.84 -0.55 2.22
C PRO A 31 7.31 -0.48 2.22
N VAL A 32 6.67 -1.49 2.82
CA VAL A 32 5.22 -1.57 3.00
C VAL A 32 4.90 -1.22 4.45
N THR A 33 3.93 -0.36 4.67
CA THR A 33 3.46 0.04 6.01
C THR A 33 2.33 -0.89 6.44
N ILE A 34 2.50 -1.51 7.61
CA ILE A 34 1.42 -2.21 8.32
C ILE A 34 0.85 -1.25 9.34
N VAL A 35 -0.38 -0.80 9.12
CA VAL A 35 -1.13 -0.05 10.12
C VAL A 35 -1.71 -1.03 11.14
N VAL A 36 -1.28 -0.86 12.39
CA VAL A 36 -1.79 -1.58 13.55
C VAL A 36 -2.64 -0.60 14.35
N PRO A 37 -3.98 -0.77 14.43
CA PRO A 37 -4.84 0.27 14.98
C PRO A 37 -4.96 0.21 16.51
N PHE A 38 -3.84 -0.11 17.17
CA PHE A 38 -3.70 -0.31 18.61
C PHE A 38 -2.33 0.16 19.09
N THR A 39 -2.16 0.26 20.41
CA THR A 39 -0.92 0.72 21.03
C THR A 39 0.27 -0.21 20.73
N ALA A 40 1.46 0.38 20.60
CA ALA A 40 2.71 -0.37 20.53
C ALA A 40 2.90 -1.25 21.78
N GLY A 41 3.52 -2.42 21.62
CA GLY A 41 3.70 -3.41 22.68
C GLY A 41 2.46 -4.25 23.02
N GLY A 42 1.30 -3.94 22.44
CA GLY A 42 0.09 -4.74 22.60
C GLY A 42 0.13 -6.08 21.83
N PRO A 43 -0.92 -6.90 21.97
CA PRO A 43 -0.98 -8.21 21.31
C PRO A 43 -0.87 -8.12 19.78
N THR A 44 -1.64 -7.21 19.16
CA THR A 44 -1.64 -7.02 17.71
C THR A 44 -0.31 -6.47 17.20
N ASP A 45 0.34 -5.57 17.96
CA ASP A 45 1.65 -5.03 17.63
C ASP A 45 2.74 -6.11 17.69
N THR A 46 2.70 -6.97 18.71
CA THR A 46 3.61 -8.12 18.84
C THR A 46 3.51 -9.05 17.64
N VAL A 47 2.28 -9.35 17.19
CA VAL A 47 2.04 -10.16 15.98
C VAL A 47 2.56 -9.45 14.74
N ALA A 48 2.28 -8.15 14.56
CA ALA A 48 2.75 -7.38 13.41
C ALA A 48 4.27 -7.32 13.31
N ARG A 49 4.99 -7.16 14.43
CA ARG A 49 6.46 -7.17 14.46
C ARG A 49 7.03 -8.54 14.13
N SER A 50 6.44 -9.60 14.66
CA SER A 50 6.84 -10.98 14.33
C SER A 50 6.64 -11.29 12.85
N LEU A 51 5.50 -10.86 12.29
CA LEU A 51 5.22 -10.95 10.85
C LEU A 51 6.23 -10.16 10.03
N GLY A 52 6.52 -8.92 10.43
CA GLY A 52 7.49 -8.05 9.75
C GLY A 52 8.88 -8.68 9.66
N GLN A 53 9.34 -9.25 10.77
CA GLN A 53 10.62 -9.97 10.82
C GLN A 53 10.64 -11.19 9.89
N ALA A 54 9.58 -12.01 9.91
CA ALA A 54 9.49 -13.20 9.08
C ALA A 54 9.37 -12.89 7.58
N MET A 55 8.69 -11.80 7.22
CA MET A 55 8.37 -11.46 5.84
C MET A 55 9.44 -10.63 5.12
N THR A 56 10.34 -9.95 5.85
CA THR A 56 11.31 -9.05 5.21
C THR A 56 12.16 -9.77 4.14
N LYS A 57 12.64 -10.99 4.42
CA LYS A 57 13.44 -11.77 3.45
C LYS A 57 12.64 -12.25 2.23
N PRO A 58 11.49 -12.94 2.37
CA PRO A 58 10.73 -13.40 1.21
C PRO A 58 10.08 -12.26 0.40
N LEU A 59 9.74 -11.14 1.06
CA LEU A 59 9.13 -9.99 0.40
C LEU A 59 10.17 -9.09 -0.30
N GLY A 60 11.44 -9.17 0.11
CA GLY A 60 12.52 -8.32 -0.43
C GLY A 60 12.44 -6.86 -0.02
N GLN A 61 11.47 -6.49 0.82
CA GLN A 61 11.28 -5.14 1.35
C GLN A 61 10.94 -5.21 2.84
N THR A 62 11.24 -4.13 3.55
CA THR A 62 10.92 -4.01 4.98
C THR A 62 9.42 -3.77 5.17
N LEU A 63 8.85 -4.41 6.19
CA LEU A 63 7.52 -4.09 6.71
C LEU A 63 7.65 -3.11 7.88
N VAL A 64 7.14 -1.89 7.71
CA VAL A 64 7.17 -0.83 8.73
C VAL A 64 5.87 -0.87 9.52
N ILE A 65 5.96 -1.00 10.85
CA ILE A 65 4.78 -1.02 11.72
C ILE A 65 4.44 0.41 12.13
N GLU A 66 3.21 0.84 11.84
CA GLU A 66 2.65 2.12 12.27
C GLU A 66 1.48 1.90 13.23
N ASN A 67 1.61 2.33 14.48
CA ASN A 67 0.56 2.22 15.49
C ASN A 67 -0.40 3.43 15.41
N VAL A 68 -1.64 3.20 14.99
CA VAL A 68 -2.68 4.24 14.83
C VAL A 68 -3.89 3.92 15.71
N GLY A 69 -3.77 4.18 17.01
CA GLY A 69 -4.82 3.86 17.99
C GLY A 69 -6.02 4.80 17.95
N GLY A 70 -7.15 4.32 18.48
CA GLY A 70 -8.36 5.13 18.72
C GLY A 70 -9.65 4.38 18.41
N ALA A 71 -10.72 4.68 19.17
CA ALA A 71 -12.08 4.17 18.98
C ALA A 71 -12.14 2.67 18.62
N GLY A 72 -11.55 1.82 19.46
CA GLY A 72 -11.56 0.36 19.28
C GLY A 72 -10.90 -0.16 17.99
N GLY A 73 -10.03 0.65 17.37
CA GLY A 73 -9.32 0.32 16.13
C GLY A 73 -9.92 0.96 14.87
N THR A 74 -11.08 1.61 14.99
CA THR A 74 -11.77 2.18 13.83
C THR A 74 -11.00 3.32 13.17
N VAL A 75 -10.22 4.10 13.94
CA VAL A 75 -9.42 5.21 13.41
C VAL A 75 -8.36 4.71 12.42
N GLY A 76 -7.58 3.70 12.80
CA GLY A 76 -6.55 3.14 11.92
C GLY A 76 -7.15 2.35 10.75
N ALA A 77 -8.28 1.66 10.94
CA ALA A 77 -8.99 1.01 9.83
C ALA A 77 -9.48 2.04 8.80
N THR A 78 -10.08 3.15 9.23
CA THR A 78 -10.49 4.25 8.34
C THR A 78 -9.31 4.90 7.63
N ARG A 79 -8.15 5.02 8.29
CA ARG A 79 -6.93 5.51 7.64
C ARG A 79 -6.53 4.61 6.47
N VAL A 80 -6.49 3.29 6.68
CA VAL A 80 -6.13 2.35 5.59
C VAL A 80 -7.17 2.36 4.49
N LYS A 81 -8.46 2.38 4.83
CA LYS A 81 -9.56 2.48 3.86
C LYS A 81 -9.46 3.71 2.96
N ASN A 82 -8.83 4.79 3.43
CA ASN A 82 -8.61 6.03 2.66
C ASN A 82 -7.21 6.11 2.03
N ALA A 83 -6.34 5.10 2.24
CA ALA A 83 -5.03 5.05 1.62
C ALA A 83 -5.15 4.66 0.14
N THR A 84 -4.09 4.92 -0.63
CA THR A 84 -3.99 4.43 -2.01
C THR A 84 -4.03 2.90 -2.01
N ALA A 85 -4.88 2.30 -2.85
CA ALA A 85 -4.98 0.85 -3.04
C ALA A 85 -3.82 0.29 -3.90
N ASP A 86 -2.58 0.57 -3.48
CA ASP A 86 -1.34 0.19 -4.19
C ASP A 86 -0.52 -0.88 -3.45
N GLY A 87 -1.06 -1.43 -2.35
CA GLY A 87 -0.44 -2.46 -1.52
C GLY A 87 0.59 -1.94 -0.52
N TYR A 88 0.98 -0.65 -0.54
CA TYR A 88 2.01 -0.13 0.35
C TYR A 88 1.51 0.32 1.72
N THR A 89 0.18 0.35 1.93
CA THR A 89 -0.44 0.56 3.23
C THR A 89 -1.45 -0.55 3.46
N VAL A 90 -1.15 -1.46 4.38
CA VAL A 90 -2.00 -2.61 4.70
C VAL A 90 -2.48 -2.55 6.13
N LEU A 91 -3.64 -3.15 6.40
CA LEU A 91 -4.25 -3.18 7.73
C LEU A 91 -3.96 -4.53 8.41
N LEU A 92 -3.47 -4.49 9.65
CA LEU A 92 -3.46 -5.66 10.52
C LEU A 92 -4.37 -5.40 11.72
N HIS A 93 -5.57 -5.99 11.67
CA HIS A 93 -6.62 -5.87 12.68
C HIS A 93 -6.89 -7.22 13.36
N HIS A 94 -7.75 -7.25 14.37
CA HIS A 94 -8.28 -8.47 14.98
C HIS A 94 -9.82 -8.45 15.02
N ILE A 95 -10.43 -9.40 15.74
CA ILE A 95 -11.90 -9.59 15.86
C ILE A 95 -12.71 -8.34 16.22
N GLY A 96 -12.09 -7.27 16.75
CA GLY A 96 -12.79 -5.98 16.95
C GLY A 96 -13.37 -5.40 15.66
N MET A 97 -12.86 -5.79 14.48
CA MET A 97 -13.41 -5.35 13.20
C MET A 97 -14.80 -5.92 12.91
N SER A 98 -15.10 -7.16 13.34
CA SER A 98 -16.42 -7.78 13.13
C SER A 98 -17.47 -7.24 14.10
N THR A 99 -17.06 -6.72 15.25
CA THR A 99 -17.97 -6.13 16.24
C THR A 99 -18.24 -4.65 15.99
N ALA A 100 -17.35 -3.94 15.29
CA ALA A 100 -17.48 -2.50 15.02
C ALA A 100 -18.84 -2.09 14.39
N PRO A 101 -19.42 -2.82 13.42
CA PRO A 101 -20.74 -2.45 12.85
C PRO A 101 -21.88 -2.45 13.87
N ALA A 102 -21.80 -3.30 14.90
CA ALA A 102 -22.80 -3.36 15.97
C ALA A 102 -22.58 -2.28 17.06
N LEU A 103 -21.34 -1.82 17.23
CA LEU A 103 -20.96 -0.87 18.28
C LEU A 103 -21.04 0.59 17.84
N TYR A 104 -20.81 0.87 16.56
CA TYR A 104 -20.77 2.24 16.04
C TYR A 104 -21.96 2.53 15.13
N ARG A 105 -22.84 3.45 15.56
CA ARG A 105 -24.00 3.90 14.75
C ARG A 105 -23.59 4.45 13.38
N LYS A 106 -22.41 5.07 13.30
CA LYS A 106 -21.80 5.56 12.06
C LYS A 106 -20.36 5.07 12.00
N LEU A 107 -20.15 3.96 11.30
CA LEU A 107 -18.82 3.44 11.01
C LEU A 107 -18.30 4.07 9.70
N ALA A 108 -17.05 4.53 9.70
CA ALA A 108 -16.45 5.22 8.55
C ALA A 108 -15.80 4.27 7.52
N TYR A 109 -16.09 2.98 7.62
CA TYR A 109 -15.70 1.94 6.66
C TYR A 109 -16.71 0.79 6.71
N ASN A 110 -16.77 0.00 5.65
CA ASN A 110 -17.46 -1.29 5.61
C ASN A 110 -16.43 -2.43 5.71
N PRO A 111 -16.43 -3.23 6.79
CA PRO A 111 -15.44 -4.30 6.98
C PRO A 111 -15.54 -5.42 5.95
N GLN A 112 -16.66 -5.54 5.22
CA GLN A 112 -16.85 -6.58 4.21
C GLN A 112 -16.32 -6.16 2.84
N THR A 113 -16.47 -4.88 2.46
CA THR A 113 -16.22 -4.44 1.07
C THR A 113 -15.04 -3.50 0.92
N ASP A 114 -14.68 -2.72 1.95
CA ASP A 114 -13.71 -1.62 1.78
C ASP A 114 -12.25 -2.10 1.78
N PHE A 115 -12.01 -3.39 2.04
CA PHE A 115 -10.68 -4.01 2.06
C PHE A 115 -10.55 -5.17 1.06
N GLU A 116 -11.48 -5.25 0.11
CA GLU A 116 -11.41 -6.17 -1.03
C GLU A 116 -10.50 -5.60 -2.15
N LEU A 117 -10.09 -6.46 -3.08
CA LEU A 117 -9.25 -6.13 -4.24
C LEU A 117 -10.08 -5.64 -5.44
#